data_AF-A0AAD7K0J9-F1
#
_entry.id   AF-A0AAD7K0J9-F1
#
_cell.length_a   1.000
_cell.length_b   1.000
_cell.length_c   1.000
_cell.angle_alpha   90.00
_cell.angle_beta   90.00
_cell.angle_gamma   90.00
#
_symmetry.space_group_name_H-M   'P 1'
#
loop_
_entity.id
_entity.type
_entity.pdbx_description
1 polymer ?
#
loop_
_entity_poly.entity_id
_entity_poly.type
_entity_poly.pdbx_seq_one_letter_code
_entity_poly.pdbx_strand_id
1 'polypeptide(L)'
;MNDLEKQELDTNSLGTEEACAKMWSVYVSQAEKYDKALVAGWRADMKGILIFAGLFSSTVTGFITESYQTLTLDTGNTAVLMLARLQAGIDIADPVEFIPPTSAVICNALWFVSLGLSLACAVIATLVEQWARDYVNKSDMRPSPIERARICSYLYSGLKRFRMHTLVDLIPLLLHMSLLLFFAGLVAFLYPINPAMTLIAVCLLSIVTLIYAVLTLLPLFFADCPCRTPLSGVYWHIGQLSMGLAAAVRRGAAHLKRSMEEVTMHRATEDSARRTRRDRRALCWTLKSLTAEHELEPFVEAIPQVIWS
;
A
#
# COMPACT_ATOMS: atom_id res chain seq x y z
N MET A 1 -61.35 -5.70 -14.94
CA MET A 1 -60.46 -5.50 -13.79
C MET A 1 -61.28 -4.77 -12.75
N ASN A 2 -61.75 -5.50 -11.73
CA ASN A 2 -62.67 -4.96 -10.73
C ASN A 2 -61.90 -4.10 -9.71
N ASP A 3 -62.56 -3.14 -9.08
CA ASP A 3 -61.92 -2.22 -8.12
C ASP A 3 -61.19 -2.95 -6.98
N LEU A 4 -61.66 -4.15 -6.61
CA LEU A 4 -61.01 -5.03 -5.63
C LEU A 4 -59.66 -5.61 -6.13
N GLU A 5 -59.55 -6.01 -7.39
CA GLU A 5 -58.27 -6.47 -7.98
C GLU A 5 -57.26 -5.32 -8.03
N LYS A 6 -57.71 -4.10 -8.31
CA LYS A 6 -56.85 -2.92 -8.38
C LYS A 6 -56.32 -2.54 -6.99
N GLN A 7 -57.19 -2.61 -5.98
CA GLN A 7 -56.83 -2.33 -4.58
C GLN A 7 -55.89 -3.40 -3.99
N GLU A 8 -56.04 -4.66 -4.39
CA GLU A 8 -55.16 -5.77 -4.00
C GLU A 8 -53.78 -5.69 -4.71
N LEU A 9 -53.75 -5.25 -5.97
CA LEU A 9 -52.51 -4.97 -6.70
C LEU A 9 -51.75 -3.78 -6.09
N ASP A 10 -52.46 -2.71 -5.75
CA ASP A 10 -51.88 -1.49 -5.15
C ASP A 10 -51.33 -1.79 -3.75
N THR A 11 -52.03 -2.56 -2.91
CA THR A 11 -51.54 -2.96 -1.58
C THR A 11 -50.35 -3.92 -1.63
N ASN A 12 -50.33 -4.88 -2.57
CA ASN A 12 -49.14 -5.72 -2.79
C ASN A 12 -47.94 -4.90 -3.30
N SER A 13 -48.17 -3.89 -4.15
CA SER A 13 -47.12 -3.02 -4.68
C SER A 13 -46.52 -2.13 -3.59
N LEU A 14 -47.35 -1.56 -2.71
CA LEU A 14 -46.91 -0.79 -1.54
C LEU A 14 -46.09 -1.63 -0.57
N GLY A 15 -46.52 -2.86 -0.27
CA GLY A 15 -45.77 -3.77 0.60
C GLY A 15 -44.41 -4.18 0.02
N THR A 16 -44.30 -4.33 -1.30
CA THR A 16 -43.01 -4.60 -1.97
C THR A 16 -42.09 -3.39 -2.01
N GLU A 17 -42.61 -2.18 -2.21
CA GLU A 17 -41.83 -0.95 -2.14
C GLU A 17 -41.27 -0.69 -0.74
N GLU A 18 -42.07 -0.91 0.30
CA GLU A 18 -41.66 -0.72 1.70
C GLU A 18 -40.61 -1.75 2.13
N ALA A 19 -40.76 -3.02 1.70
CA ALA A 19 -39.75 -4.05 1.88
C ALA A 19 -38.44 -3.73 1.14
N CYS A 20 -38.53 -3.24 -0.10
CA CYS A 20 -37.36 -2.80 -0.86
C CYS A 20 -36.66 -1.61 -0.17
N ALA A 21 -37.41 -0.61 0.30
CA ALA A 21 -36.86 0.54 1.02
C ALA A 21 -36.13 0.12 2.29
N LYS A 22 -36.68 -0.85 3.04
CA LYS A 22 -36.04 -1.43 4.23
C LYS A 22 -34.77 -2.22 3.89
N MET A 23 -34.77 -2.99 2.80
CA MET A 23 -33.57 -3.69 2.35
C MET A 23 -32.46 -2.72 1.94
N TRP A 24 -32.80 -1.67 1.19
CA TRP A 24 -31.86 -0.62 0.79
C TRP A 24 -31.31 0.17 1.98
N SER A 25 -32.14 0.46 3.00
CA SER A 25 -31.67 1.17 4.20
C SER A 25 -30.67 0.33 5.01
N VAL A 26 -30.91 -0.98 5.14
CA VAL A 26 -29.95 -1.91 5.75
C VAL A 26 -28.65 -1.97 4.94
N TYR A 27 -28.74 -2.10 3.61
CA TYR A 27 -27.56 -2.09 2.73
C TYR A 27 -26.74 -0.82 2.89
N VAL A 28 -27.38 0.36 2.82
CA VAL A 28 -26.71 1.66 2.98
C VAL A 28 -26.01 1.75 4.33
N SER A 29 -26.68 1.32 5.40
CA SER A 29 -26.11 1.39 6.75
C SER A 29 -24.83 0.57 6.88
N GLN A 30 -24.72 -0.56 6.17
CA GLN A 30 -23.54 -1.43 6.20
C GLN A 30 -22.47 -0.97 5.20
N ALA A 31 -22.87 -0.66 3.97
CA ALA A 31 -21.97 -0.21 2.91
C ALA A 31 -21.28 1.10 3.30
N GLU A 32 -22.00 2.07 3.87
CA GLU A 32 -21.39 3.34 4.28
C GLU A 32 -20.42 3.15 5.45
N LYS A 33 -20.73 2.30 6.43
CA LYS A 33 -19.80 2.00 7.52
C LYS A 33 -18.51 1.40 6.98
N TYR A 34 -18.62 0.44 6.08
CA TYR A 34 -17.47 -0.21 5.44
C TYR A 34 -16.66 0.78 4.60
N ASP A 35 -17.30 1.50 3.69
CA ASP A 35 -16.63 2.43 2.78
C ASP A 35 -15.99 3.60 3.53
N LYS A 36 -16.67 4.15 4.55
CA LYS A 36 -16.09 5.22 5.38
C LYS A 36 -14.89 4.73 6.17
N ALA A 37 -14.95 3.52 6.74
CA ALA A 37 -13.81 2.93 7.44
C ALA A 37 -12.62 2.71 6.49
N LEU A 38 -12.88 2.15 5.31
CA LEU A 38 -11.86 1.92 4.27
C LEU A 38 -11.21 3.23 3.83
N VAL A 39 -12.02 4.23 3.50
CA VAL A 39 -11.56 5.54 3.04
C VAL A 39 -10.82 6.29 4.14
N ALA A 40 -11.27 6.20 5.39
CA ALA A 40 -10.56 6.79 6.53
C ALA A 40 -9.18 6.16 6.71
N GLY A 41 -9.08 4.83 6.60
CA GLY A 41 -7.81 4.10 6.62
C GLY A 41 -6.86 4.58 5.54
N TRP A 42 -7.30 4.60 4.27
CA TRP A 42 -6.47 5.09 3.16
C TRP A 42 -5.99 6.52 3.38
N ARG A 43 -6.84 7.42 3.86
CA ARG A 43 -6.42 8.81 4.13
C ARG A 43 -5.38 8.90 5.23
N ALA A 44 -5.49 8.08 6.28
CA ALA A 44 -4.48 8.03 7.34
C ALA A 44 -3.13 7.54 6.79
N ASP A 45 -3.15 6.46 6.00
CA ASP A 45 -1.96 5.90 5.35
C ASP A 45 -1.31 6.91 4.39
N MET A 46 -2.10 7.56 3.53
CA MET A 46 -1.59 8.57 2.58
C MET A 46 -0.91 9.74 3.29
N LYS A 47 -1.47 10.21 4.42
CA LYS A 47 -0.86 11.26 5.23
C LYS A 47 0.48 10.83 5.82
N GLY A 48 0.55 9.61 6.36
CA GLY A 48 1.79 9.04 6.88
C GLY A 48 2.87 8.95 5.78
N ILE A 49 2.48 8.46 4.61
CA ILE A 49 3.37 8.35 3.44
C ILE A 49 3.85 9.74 2.98
N LEU A 50 2.98 10.75 2.96
CA LEU A 50 3.35 12.09 2.51
C LEU A 50 4.36 12.76 3.44
N ILE A 51 4.18 12.62 4.76
CA ILE A 51 5.14 13.11 5.76
C ILE A 51 6.48 12.41 5.56
N PHE A 52 6.47 11.09 5.43
CA PHE A 52 7.68 10.31 5.23
C PHE A 52 8.40 10.70 3.93
N ALA A 53 7.67 10.79 2.81
CA ALA A 53 8.22 11.17 1.51
C ALA A 53 8.85 12.56 1.54
N GLY A 54 8.25 13.52 2.26
CA GLY A 54 8.82 14.86 2.46
C GLY A 54 10.14 14.83 3.22
N LEU A 55 10.18 14.16 4.38
CA LEU A 55 11.39 14.02 5.20
C LEU A 55 12.51 13.27 4.46
N PHE A 56 12.15 12.19 3.78
CA PHE A 56 13.07 11.41 2.98
C PHE A 56 13.62 12.23 1.80
N SER A 57 12.77 12.96 1.07
CA SER A 57 13.19 13.81 -0.04
C SER A 57 14.17 14.90 0.42
N SER A 58 13.91 15.51 1.58
CA SER A 58 14.84 16.48 2.20
C SER A 58 16.19 15.84 2.53
N THR A 59 16.18 14.64 3.12
CA THR A 59 17.40 13.89 3.45
C THR A 59 18.21 13.57 2.18
N VAL A 60 17.58 13.00 1.16
CA VAL A 60 18.23 12.66 -0.13
C VAL A 60 18.78 13.90 -0.81
N THR A 61 18.07 15.04 -0.74
CA THR A 61 18.54 16.31 -1.32
C THR A 61 19.83 16.80 -0.68
N GLY A 62 20.01 16.61 0.63
CA GLY A 62 21.28 16.92 1.31
C GLY A 62 22.44 16.11 0.75
N PHE A 63 22.26 14.80 0.58
CA PHE A 63 23.24 13.91 -0.02
C PHE A 63 23.54 14.24 -1.50
N ILE A 64 22.51 14.56 -2.28
CA ILE A 64 22.68 15.02 -3.67
C ILE A 64 23.51 16.30 -3.70
N THR A 65 23.22 17.27 -2.83
CA THR A 65 23.94 18.56 -2.81
C THR A 65 25.45 18.37 -2.57
N GLU A 66 25.82 17.48 -1.67
CA GLU A 66 27.22 17.14 -1.41
C GLU A 66 27.85 16.34 -2.56
N SER A 67 27.19 15.27 -3.03
CA SER A 67 27.76 14.43 -4.09
C SER A 67 27.76 15.07 -5.47
N TYR A 68 26.90 16.05 -5.74
CA TYR A 68 26.88 16.76 -7.01
C TYR A 68 28.20 17.48 -7.26
N GLN A 69 28.85 17.96 -6.19
CA GLN A 69 30.16 18.62 -6.29
C GLN A 69 31.24 17.67 -6.83
N THR A 70 31.11 16.36 -6.59
CA THR A 70 32.04 15.34 -7.13
C THR A 70 31.87 15.08 -8.63
N LEU A 71 30.77 15.55 -9.23
CA LEU A 71 30.53 15.52 -10.68
C LEU A 71 31.03 16.77 -11.39
N THR A 72 31.46 17.79 -10.64
CA THR A 72 32.05 19.01 -11.19
C THR A 72 33.56 19.00 -10.97
N LEU A 73 34.28 19.65 -11.89
CA LEU A 73 35.72 19.84 -11.76
C LEU A 73 36.00 20.70 -10.52
N ASP A 74 36.78 20.16 -9.59
CA ASP A 74 37.26 20.92 -8.45
C ASP A 74 38.32 21.93 -8.91
N THR A 75 37.91 23.20 -8.95
CA THR A 75 38.77 24.32 -9.36
C THR A 75 39.98 24.50 -8.46
N GLY A 76 39.88 24.12 -7.17
CA GLY A 76 40.98 24.17 -6.22
C GLY A 76 42.05 23.13 -6.55
N ASN A 77 41.66 21.86 -6.66
CA ASN A 77 42.59 20.79 -7.04
C ASN A 77 43.15 20.98 -8.45
N THR A 78 42.37 21.52 -9.39
CA THR A 78 42.85 21.83 -10.73
C THR A 78 43.89 22.95 -10.71
N ALA A 79 43.68 24.00 -9.91
CA ALA A 79 44.67 25.08 -9.76
C ALA A 79 45.98 24.58 -9.14
N VAL A 80 45.92 23.71 -8.13
CA VAL A 80 47.10 23.07 -7.53
C VAL A 80 47.83 22.19 -8.56
N LEU A 81 47.10 21.40 -9.35
CA LEU A 81 47.68 20.57 -10.40
C LEU A 81 48.36 21.41 -11.49
N MET A 82 47.75 22.53 -11.90
CA MET A 82 48.34 23.46 -12.86
C MET A 82 49.58 24.15 -12.31
N LEU A 83 49.57 24.57 -11.05
CA LEU A 83 50.76 25.10 -10.35
C LEU A 83 51.90 24.09 -10.30
N ALA A 84 51.59 22.81 -10.04
CA ALA A 84 52.58 21.74 -10.04
C ALA A 84 53.18 21.52 -11.45
N ARG A 85 52.35 21.56 -12.51
CA ARG A 85 52.82 21.46 -13.91
C ARG A 85 53.73 22.63 -14.29
N LEU A 86 53.36 23.85 -13.90
CA LEU A 86 54.17 25.06 -14.06
C LEU A 86 55.53 24.93 -13.36
N GLN A 87 55.55 24.46 -12.11
CA GLN A 87 56.80 24.24 -11.37
C GLN A 87 57.67 23.13 -12.00
N ALA A 88 57.06 22.13 -12.63
CA ALA A 88 57.75 21.07 -13.35
C ALA A 88 58.20 21.47 -14.77
N GLY A 89 57.92 22.70 -15.22
CA GLY A 89 58.27 23.18 -16.56
C GLY A 89 57.47 22.52 -17.69
N ILE A 90 56.30 21.95 -17.39
CA ILE A 90 55.40 21.34 -18.37
C ILE A 90 54.51 22.42 -18.98
N ASP A 91 54.38 22.41 -20.30
CA ASP A 91 53.57 23.38 -21.04
C ASP A 91 52.07 23.21 -20.70
N ILE A 92 51.36 24.33 -20.54
CA ILE A 92 49.99 24.39 -19.97
C ILE A 92 48.91 24.36 -21.05
N ALA A 93 49.29 24.17 -22.31
CA ALA A 93 48.42 24.30 -23.47
C ALA A 93 47.34 23.21 -23.57
N ASP A 94 47.53 22.06 -22.91
CA ASP A 94 46.57 20.96 -22.95
C ASP A 94 45.41 21.19 -21.96
N PRO A 95 44.15 21.23 -22.43
CA PRO A 95 43.00 21.35 -21.55
C PRO A 95 42.90 20.12 -20.63
N VAL A 96 42.72 20.35 -19.34
CA VAL A 96 42.47 19.27 -18.37
C VAL A 96 41.07 18.71 -18.63
N GLU A 97 41.01 17.55 -19.28
CA GLU A 97 39.76 16.81 -19.46
C GLU A 97 39.33 16.19 -18.13
N PHE A 98 38.20 16.63 -17.60
CA PHE A 98 37.63 16.08 -16.37
C PHE A 98 36.66 14.95 -16.68
N ILE A 99 36.99 13.76 -16.20
CA ILE A 99 36.13 12.59 -16.25
C ILE A 99 35.70 12.28 -14.82
N PRO A 100 34.40 12.43 -14.48
CA PRO A 100 33.94 12.16 -13.12
C PRO A 100 34.11 10.67 -12.79
N PRO A 101 34.42 10.35 -11.52
CA PRO A 101 34.58 8.96 -11.11
C PRO A 101 33.26 8.20 -11.27
N THR A 102 33.34 6.96 -11.76
CA THR A 102 32.14 6.13 -12.04
C THR A 102 31.27 5.94 -10.80
N SER A 103 31.87 5.83 -9.60
CA SER A 103 31.15 5.74 -8.34
C SER A 103 30.30 6.98 -8.05
N ALA A 104 30.81 8.19 -8.36
CA ALA A 104 30.07 9.43 -8.20
C ALA A 104 28.87 9.52 -9.16
N VAL A 105 29.06 9.10 -10.41
CA VAL A 105 27.98 9.05 -11.41
C VAL A 105 26.89 8.08 -10.99
N ILE A 106 27.26 6.85 -10.59
CA ILE A 106 26.31 5.83 -10.13
C ILE A 106 25.55 6.30 -8.89
N CYS A 107 26.27 6.85 -7.90
CA CYS A 107 25.66 7.36 -6.67
C CYS A 107 24.62 8.45 -6.94
N ASN A 108 24.99 9.49 -7.71
CA ASN A 108 24.08 10.58 -8.05
C ASN A 108 22.88 10.06 -8.83
N ALA A 109 23.07 9.18 -9.82
CA ALA A 109 21.98 8.59 -10.58
C ALA A 109 20.99 7.83 -9.67
N LEU A 110 21.50 7.00 -8.75
CA LEU A 110 20.67 6.27 -7.80
C LEU A 110 19.88 7.20 -6.87
N TRP A 111 20.49 8.29 -6.40
CA TRP A 111 19.82 9.27 -5.54
C TRP A 111 18.79 10.12 -6.29
N PHE A 112 19.05 10.52 -7.53
CA PHE A 112 18.05 11.20 -8.36
C PHE A 112 16.85 10.31 -8.66
N VAL A 113 17.08 9.04 -9.02
CA VAL A 113 15.97 8.08 -9.24
C VAL A 113 15.21 7.83 -7.94
N SER A 114 15.92 7.64 -6.83
CA SER A 114 15.32 7.51 -5.50
C SER A 114 14.41 8.70 -5.18
N LEU A 115 14.91 9.93 -5.33
CA LEU A 115 14.16 11.15 -5.08
C LEU A 115 12.92 11.25 -5.99
N GLY A 116 13.09 10.97 -7.29
CA GLY A 116 11.99 10.97 -8.26
C GLY A 116 10.88 9.98 -7.89
N LEU A 117 11.23 8.77 -7.48
CA LEU A 117 10.27 7.76 -7.03
C LEU A 117 9.54 8.18 -5.75
N SER A 118 10.24 8.81 -4.79
CA SER A 118 9.62 9.35 -3.57
C SER A 118 8.62 10.48 -3.88
N LEU A 119 8.97 11.38 -4.80
CA LEU A 119 8.07 12.45 -5.22
C LEU A 119 6.87 11.91 -6.01
N ALA A 120 7.08 10.94 -6.90
CA ALA A 120 5.98 10.27 -7.60
C ALA A 120 5.02 9.59 -6.61
N CYS A 121 5.57 8.91 -5.59
CA CYS A 121 4.80 8.34 -4.49
C CYS A 121 3.95 9.41 -3.77
N ALA A 122 4.55 10.57 -3.44
CA ALA A 122 3.82 11.68 -2.82
C ALA A 122 2.68 12.22 -3.71
N VAL A 123 2.91 12.37 -5.02
CA VAL A 123 1.87 12.82 -5.97
C VAL A 123 0.72 11.81 -6.01
N ILE A 124 1.01 10.52 -6.14
CA ILE A 124 -0.04 9.49 -6.19
C ILE A 124 -0.80 9.46 -4.85
N ALA A 125 -0.11 9.57 -3.71
CA ALA A 125 -0.74 9.62 -2.39
C ALA A 125 -1.68 10.82 -2.24
N THR A 126 -1.29 12.01 -2.71
CA THR A 126 -2.17 13.19 -2.66
C THR A 126 -3.40 13.05 -3.55
N LEU A 127 -3.27 12.43 -4.73
CA LEU A 127 -4.42 12.14 -5.61
C LEU A 127 -5.39 11.16 -4.96
N VAL A 128 -4.88 10.07 -4.37
CA VAL A 128 -5.71 9.11 -3.61
C VAL A 128 -6.40 9.80 -2.45
N GLU A 129 -5.70 10.66 -1.70
CA GLU A 129 -6.31 11.40 -0.59
C GLU A 129 -7.40 12.38 -1.07
N GLN A 130 -7.20 13.04 -2.21
CA GLN A 130 -8.21 13.92 -2.84
C GLN A 130 -9.45 13.13 -3.24
N TRP A 131 -9.30 12.01 -3.94
CA TRP A 131 -10.42 11.17 -4.36
C TRP A 131 -11.16 10.56 -3.17
N ALA A 132 -10.42 10.16 -2.14
CA ALA A 132 -10.97 9.69 -0.88
C ALA A 132 -11.83 10.76 -0.18
N ARG A 133 -11.38 12.02 -0.15
CA ARG A 133 -12.18 13.15 0.37
C ARG A 133 -13.43 13.38 -0.47
N ASP A 134 -13.29 13.40 -1.79
CA ASP A 134 -14.41 13.62 -2.70
C ASP A 134 -15.46 12.51 -2.60
N TYR A 135 -15.05 11.27 -2.36
CA TYR A 135 -15.95 10.14 -2.11
C TYR A 135 -16.84 10.41 -0.89
N VAL A 136 -16.23 10.74 0.26
CA VAL A 136 -16.96 10.99 1.52
C VAL A 136 -17.86 12.22 1.39
N ASN A 137 -17.36 13.29 0.78
CA ASN A 137 -18.16 14.49 0.56
C ASN A 137 -19.40 14.19 -0.28
N LYS A 138 -19.27 13.42 -1.37
CA LYS A 138 -20.40 13.05 -2.23
C LYS A 138 -21.40 12.12 -1.55
N SER A 139 -20.95 11.23 -0.66
CA SER A 139 -21.83 10.34 0.10
C SER A 139 -22.61 11.09 1.19
N ASP A 140 -21.99 12.08 1.86
CA ASP A 140 -22.58 12.74 3.02
C ASP A 140 -23.52 13.91 2.67
N MET A 141 -23.42 14.47 1.46
CA MET A 141 -24.16 15.68 1.08
C MET A 141 -25.64 15.46 0.71
N ARG A 142 -26.16 14.22 0.78
CA ARG A 142 -27.52 13.89 0.29
C ARG A 142 -28.46 13.50 1.45
N PRO A 143 -29.69 14.03 1.51
CA PRO A 143 -30.63 13.72 2.59
C PRO A 143 -31.35 12.36 2.40
N SER A 144 -31.55 11.91 1.15
CA SER A 144 -32.26 10.66 0.86
C SER A 144 -31.37 9.42 1.00
N PRO A 145 -31.76 8.41 1.79
CA PRO A 145 -30.97 7.19 1.97
C PRO A 145 -30.89 6.35 0.69
N ILE A 146 -31.94 6.36 -0.14
CA ILE A 146 -31.98 5.57 -1.39
C ILE A 146 -31.06 6.18 -2.46
N GLU A 147 -31.03 7.51 -2.57
CA GLU A 147 -30.12 8.20 -3.50
C GLU A 147 -28.65 7.99 -3.11
N ARG A 148 -28.36 8.05 -1.80
CA ARG A 148 -27.03 7.72 -1.25
C ARG A 148 -26.62 6.29 -1.59
N ALA A 149 -27.52 5.32 -1.41
CA ALA A 149 -27.29 3.91 -1.75
C ALA A 149 -26.79 3.75 -3.19
N ARG A 150 -27.49 4.40 -4.12
CA ARG A 150 -27.20 4.33 -5.55
C ARG A 150 -25.86 4.97 -5.88
N ILE A 151 -25.56 6.12 -5.29
CA ILE A 151 -24.28 6.83 -5.48
C ILE A 151 -23.11 6.02 -4.91
N CYS A 152 -23.21 5.54 -3.66
CA CYS A 152 -22.17 4.71 -3.04
C CYS A 152 -21.94 3.43 -3.86
N SER A 153 -23.00 2.73 -4.26
CA SER A 153 -22.88 1.55 -5.11
C SER A 153 -22.22 1.85 -6.47
N TYR A 154 -22.53 3.01 -7.08
CA TYR A 154 -21.92 3.44 -8.34
C TYR A 154 -20.43 3.76 -8.18
N LEU A 155 -20.07 4.52 -7.14
CA LEU A 155 -18.68 4.91 -6.87
C LEU A 155 -17.83 3.69 -6.45
N TYR A 156 -18.37 2.79 -5.63
CA TYR A 156 -17.72 1.52 -5.28
C TYR A 156 -17.47 0.64 -6.52
N SER A 157 -18.46 0.55 -7.42
CA SER A 157 -18.28 -0.14 -8.70
C SER A 157 -17.17 0.50 -9.55
N GLY A 158 -17.06 1.82 -9.52
CA GLY A 158 -15.96 2.58 -10.11
C GLY A 158 -14.60 2.22 -9.48
N LEU A 159 -14.48 2.26 -8.16
CA LEU A 159 -13.27 1.89 -7.40
C LEU A 159 -12.77 0.49 -7.79
N LYS A 160 -13.69 -0.48 -7.92
CA LYS A 160 -13.38 -1.85 -8.36
C LYS A 160 -12.95 -1.90 -9.82
N ARG A 161 -13.65 -1.19 -10.72
CA ARG A 161 -13.35 -1.14 -12.15
C ARG A 161 -11.98 -0.53 -12.45
N PHE A 162 -11.66 0.57 -11.78
CA PHE A 162 -10.38 1.28 -11.94
C PHE A 162 -9.25 0.70 -11.08
N ARG A 163 -9.51 -0.38 -10.33
CA ARG A 163 -8.53 -1.10 -9.48
C ARG A 163 -7.82 -0.15 -8.51
N MET A 164 -8.59 0.73 -7.86
CA MET A 164 -8.05 1.72 -6.92
C MET A 164 -7.16 1.09 -5.84
N HIS A 165 -7.54 -0.10 -5.35
CA HIS A 165 -6.73 -0.89 -4.41
C HIS A 165 -5.31 -1.14 -4.94
N THR A 166 -5.15 -1.46 -6.23
CA THR A 166 -3.83 -1.66 -6.85
C THR A 166 -3.00 -0.37 -6.88
N LEU A 167 -3.64 0.79 -7.06
CA LEU A 167 -2.94 2.07 -6.96
C LEU A 167 -2.51 2.37 -5.52
N VAL A 168 -3.37 2.10 -4.53
CA VAL A 168 -3.03 2.25 -3.12
C VAL A 168 -1.87 1.35 -2.71
N ASP A 169 -1.86 0.09 -3.18
CA ASP A 169 -0.78 -0.88 -2.93
C ASP A 169 0.54 -0.49 -3.60
N LEU A 170 0.48 0.23 -4.73
CA LEU A 170 1.65 0.69 -5.48
C LEU A 170 2.43 1.78 -4.74
N ILE A 171 1.75 2.60 -3.93
CA ILE A 171 2.35 3.76 -3.27
C ILE A 171 3.46 3.33 -2.28
N PRO A 172 3.20 2.45 -1.30
CA PRO A 172 4.26 1.91 -0.43
C PRO A 172 5.38 1.20 -1.22
N LEU A 173 5.06 0.55 -2.34
CA LEU A 173 6.06 -0.12 -3.17
C LEU A 173 7.07 0.87 -3.77
N LEU A 174 6.58 1.95 -4.40
CA LEU A 174 7.42 3.03 -4.92
C LEU A 174 8.35 3.59 -3.82
N LEU A 175 7.80 3.77 -2.62
CA LEU A 175 8.53 4.28 -1.47
C LEU A 175 9.64 3.32 -1.00
N HIS A 176 9.36 2.01 -0.91
CA HIS A 176 10.38 1.04 -0.55
C HIS A 176 11.49 0.92 -1.62
N MET A 177 11.12 0.95 -2.91
CA MET A 177 12.10 0.97 -3.99
C MET A 177 13.02 2.18 -3.90
N SER A 178 12.44 3.35 -3.64
CA SER A 178 13.16 4.60 -3.41
C SER A 178 14.18 4.46 -2.26
N LEU A 179 13.77 3.92 -1.10
CA LEU A 179 14.65 3.67 0.03
C LEU A 179 15.81 2.72 -0.29
N LEU A 180 15.55 1.61 -0.99
CA LEU A 180 16.59 0.66 -1.38
C LEU A 180 17.61 1.30 -2.32
N LEU A 181 17.15 2.09 -3.30
CA LEU A 181 18.04 2.84 -4.19
C LEU A 181 18.88 3.87 -3.43
N PHE A 182 18.30 4.54 -2.43
CA PHE A 182 19.05 5.48 -1.59
C PHE A 182 20.19 4.80 -0.83
N PHE A 183 19.94 3.68 -0.17
CA PHE A 183 20.98 2.94 0.53
C PHE A 183 22.04 2.35 -0.42
N ALA A 184 21.63 1.90 -1.61
CA ALA A 184 22.58 1.48 -2.64
C ALA A 184 23.48 2.63 -3.09
N GLY A 185 22.91 3.83 -3.28
CA GLY A 185 23.67 5.06 -3.55
C GLY A 185 24.62 5.41 -2.42
N LEU A 186 24.19 5.26 -1.16
CA LEU A 186 25.04 5.49 0.02
C LEU A 186 26.26 4.56 0.06
N VAL A 187 26.09 3.28 -0.28
CA VAL A 187 27.22 2.34 -0.40
C VAL A 187 28.17 2.79 -1.51
N ALA A 188 27.65 3.16 -2.69
CA ALA A 188 28.46 3.63 -3.81
C ALA A 188 29.22 4.93 -3.47
N PHE A 189 28.61 5.82 -2.69
CA PHE A 189 29.23 7.06 -2.20
C PHE A 189 30.40 6.79 -1.25
N LEU A 190 30.22 5.86 -0.30
CA LEU A 190 31.22 5.57 0.74
C LEU A 190 32.35 4.68 0.23
N TYR A 191 32.10 3.88 -0.82
CA TYR A 191 33.06 2.94 -1.40
C TYR A 191 34.45 3.53 -1.67
N PRO A 192 34.59 4.67 -2.38
CA PRO A 192 35.90 5.28 -2.62
C PRO A 192 36.48 6.01 -1.39
N ILE A 193 35.68 6.32 -0.38
CA ILE A 193 36.08 7.18 0.76
C ILE A 193 36.76 6.35 1.85
N ASN A 194 36.08 5.32 2.34
CA ASN A 194 36.60 4.54 3.47
C ASN A 194 35.98 3.13 3.52
N PRO A 195 36.81 2.07 3.61
CA PRO A 195 36.31 0.69 3.63
C PRO A 195 35.50 0.34 4.88
N ALA A 196 35.83 0.92 6.05
CA ALA A 196 35.08 0.68 7.29
C ALA A 196 33.68 1.30 7.23
N MET A 197 33.56 2.54 6.72
CA MET A 197 32.26 3.19 6.52
C MET A 197 31.41 2.45 5.49
N THR A 198 32.04 1.97 4.41
CA THR A 198 31.39 1.14 3.39
C THR A 198 30.86 -0.16 3.99
N LEU A 199 31.66 -0.84 4.83
CA LEU A 199 31.24 -2.07 5.50
C LEU A 199 30.02 -1.83 6.38
N ILE A 200 30.00 -0.75 7.18
CA ILE A 200 28.86 -0.39 8.03
C ILE A 200 27.60 -0.15 7.16
N ALA A 201 27.73 0.59 6.06
CA ALA A 201 26.61 0.85 5.16
C ALA A 201 26.08 -0.42 4.48
N VAL A 202 26.97 -1.33 4.05
CA VAL A 202 26.59 -2.63 3.48
C VAL A 202 25.90 -3.50 4.51
N CYS A 203 26.40 -3.56 5.75
CA CYS A 203 25.74 -4.27 6.84
C CYS A 203 24.33 -3.73 7.08
N LEU A 204 24.17 -2.41 7.16
CA LEU A 204 22.86 -1.77 7.32
C LEU A 204 21.91 -2.12 6.16
N LEU A 205 22.36 -1.98 4.91
CA LEU A 205 21.57 -2.34 3.72
C LEU A 205 21.18 -3.83 3.72
N SER A 206 22.10 -4.71 4.11
CA SER A 206 21.84 -6.16 4.18
C SER A 206 20.79 -6.51 5.23
N ILE A 207 20.83 -5.87 6.41
CA ILE A 207 19.84 -6.08 7.47
C ILE A 207 18.47 -5.60 7.02
N VAL A 208 18.38 -4.39 6.46
CA VAL A 208 17.11 -3.84 5.95
C VAL A 208 16.53 -4.73 4.86
N THR A 209 17.35 -5.14 3.90
CA THR A 209 16.93 -6.03 2.80
C THR A 209 16.51 -7.40 3.31
N LEU A 210 17.22 -7.96 4.28
CA LEU A 210 16.89 -9.26 4.89
C LEU A 210 15.55 -9.19 5.63
N ILE A 211 15.35 -8.18 6.48
CA ILE A 211 14.08 -7.96 7.18
C ILE A 211 12.95 -7.83 6.16
N TYR A 212 13.16 -7.03 5.10
CA TYR A 212 12.18 -6.84 4.05
C TYR A 212 11.85 -8.12 3.28
N ALA A 213 12.86 -8.92 2.95
CA ALA A 213 12.70 -10.22 2.29
C ALA A 213 11.95 -11.21 3.18
N VAL A 214 12.31 -11.30 4.46
CA VAL A 214 11.61 -12.14 5.44
C VAL A 214 10.16 -11.73 5.54
N LEU A 215 9.86 -10.45 5.77
CA LEU A 215 8.48 -9.95 5.89
C LEU A 215 7.66 -10.17 4.61
N THR A 216 8.29 -10.14 3.44
CA THR A 216 7.60 -10.37 2.16
C THR A 216 7.37 -11.86 1.86
N LEU A 217 8.28 -12.74 2.29
CA LEU A 217 8.20 -14.19 2.07
C LEU A 217 7.38 -14.91 3.16
N LEU A 218 7.32 -14.38 4.38
CA LEU A 218 6.63 -14.98 5.52
C LEU A 218 5.14 -15.29 5.26
N PRO A 219 4.36 -14.42 4.56
CA PRO A 219 2.96 -14.70 4.23
C PRO A 219 2.78 -15.84 3.21
N LEU A 220 3.81 -16.18 2.43
CA LEU A 220 3.76 -17.30 1.49
C LEU A 220 3.81 -18.66 2.20
N PHE A 221 4.48 -18.72 3.36
CA PHE A 221 4.60 -19.94 4.15
C PHE A 221 3.51 -20.05 5.21
N PHE A 222 3.07 -18.93 5.78
CA PHE A 222 2.05 -18.89 6.83
C PHE A 222 0.88 -17.97 6.43
N ALA A 223 -0.24 -18.58 6.04
CA ALA A 223 -1.47 -17.87 5.67
C ALA A 223 -2.13 -17.09 6.83
N ASP A 224 -1.74 -17.41 8.07
CA ASP A 224 -2.19 -16.74 9.31
C ASP A 224 -1.27 -15.57 9.73
N CYS A 225 -0.28 -15.20 8.91
CA CYS A 225 0.67 -14.15 9.25
C CYS A 225 0.05 -12.75 9.15
N PRO A 226 0.16 -11.89 10.20
CA PRO A 226 -0.34 -10.52 10.17
C PRO A 226 0.51 -9.58 9.31
N CYS A 227 1.74 -9.96 8.98
CA CYS A 227 2.68 -9.13 8.23
C CYS A 227 2.37 -9.17 6.72
N ARG A 228 1.33 -8.46 6.27
CA ARG A 228 1.12 -8.24 4.83
C ARG A 228 1.96 -7.08 4.33
N THR A 229 2.94 -7.39 3.49
CA THR A 229 3.66 -6.35 2.74
C THR A 229 2.93 -6.04 1.43
N PRO A 230 2.99 -4.81 0.92
CA PRO A 230 2.42 -4.43 -0.39
C PRO A 230 2.93 -5.35 -1.53
N LEU A 231 4.16 -5.85 -1.39
CA LEU A 231 4.75 -6.78 -2.35
C LEU A 231 4.14 -8.18 -2.33
N SER A 232 3.62 -8.69 -1.21
CA SER A 232 3.02 -10.04 -1.19
C SER A 232 1.80 -10.13 -2.13
N GLY A 233 1.02 -9.03 -2.22
CA GLY A 233 -0.07 -8.90 -3.20
C GLY A 233 0.41 -8.82 -4.64
N VAL A 234 1.48 -8.06 -4.90
CA VAL A 234 2.09 -7.93 -6.24
C VAL A 234 2.69 -9.25 -6.71
N TYR A 235 3.47 -9.95 -5.87
CA TYR A 235 4.04 -11.26 -6.19
C TYR A 235 2.96 -12.31 -6.42
N TRP A 236 1.86 -12.28 -5.68
CA TRP A 236 0.71 -13.15 -5.91
C TRP A 236 0.06 -12.88 -7.29
N HIS A 237 -0.10 -11.61 -7.68
CA HIS A 237 -0.62 -11.25 -9.00
C HIS A 237 0.34 -11.57 -10.15
N ILE A 238 1.65 -11.40 -9.98
CA ILE A 238 2.68 -11.80 -10.95
C ILE A 238 2.74 -13.33 -11.07
N GLY A 239 2.62 -14.04 -9.95
CA GLY A 239 2.47 -15.50 -9.91
C GLY A 239 1.22 -15.98 -10.66
N GLN A 240 0.08 -15.30 -10.48
CA GLN A 240 -1.15 -15.58 -11.23
C GLN A 240 -1.03 -15.25 -12.72
N LEU A 241 -0.28 -14.21 -13.10
CA LEU A 241 -0.03 -13.88 -14.51
C LEU A 241 0.86 -14.93 -15.19
N SER A 242 1.94 -15.34 -14.52
CA SER A 242 2.85 -16.37 -15.04
C SER A 242 2.21 -17.75 -15.09
N MET A 243 1.45 -18.13 -14.06
CA MET A 243 0.62 -19.36 -14.07
C MET A 243 -0.53 -19.26 -15.06
N GLY A 244 -1.16 -18.10 -15.23
CA GLY A 244 -2.21 -17.85 -16.21
C GLY A 244 -1.72 -17.93 -17.65
N LEU A 245 -0.50 -17.43 -17.92
CA LEU A 245 0.17 -17.56 -19.23
C LEU A 245 0.58 -19.01 -19.49
N ALA A 246 1.17 -19.69 -18.50
CA ALA A 246 1.56 -21.10 -18.60
C ALA A 246 0.34 -22.05 -18.71
N ALA A 247 -0.78 -21.71 -18.06
CA ALA A 247 -2.05 -22.43 -18.14
C ALA A 247 -2.76 -22.14 -19.47
N ALA A 248 -2.80 -20.89 -19.94
CA ALA A 248 -3.34 -20.53 -21.27
C ALA A 248 -2.60 -21.23 -22.41
N VAL A 249 -1.31 -21.51 -22.23
CA VAL A 249 -0.49 -22.32 -23.15
C VAL A 249 -0.78 -23.83 -23.05
N ARG A 250 -1.33 -24.34 -21.93
CA ARG A 250 -1.54 -25.79 -21.70
C ARG A 250 -2.99 -26.26 -21.76
N ARG A 251 -3.98 -25.54 -21.24
CA ARG A 251 -5.41 -25.91 -21.23
C ARG A 251 -6.29 -24.66 -21.12
N GLY A 252 -7.40 -24.66 -21.85
CA GLY A 252 -8.41 -23.61 -21.87
C GLY A 252 -8.73 -23.03 -20.48
N ALA A 253 -8.87 -21.71 -20.47
CA ALA A 253 -8.89 -20.82 -19.32
C ALA A 253 -9.72 -21.32 -18.12
N ALA A 254 -9.04 -21.65 -17.02
CA ALA A 254 -9.63 -21.69 -15.69
C ALA A 254 -9.21 -20.43 -14.92
N HIS A 255 -10.16 -19.51 -14.76
CA HIS A 255 -9.96 -18.18 -14.19
C HIS A 255 -9.93 -18.24 -12.65
N LEU A 256 -8.83 -18.69 -12.04
CA LEU A 256 -8.66 -18.61 -10.58
C LEU A 256 -8.10 -17.25 -10.17
N LYS A 257 -8.95 -16.22 -10.20
CA LYS A 257 -8.63 -14.90 -9.66
C LYS A 257 -9.23 -14.78 -8.26
N ARG A 258 -8.60 -15.39 -7.26
CA ARG A 258 -8.87 -15.04 -5.85
C ARG A 258 -7.73 -14.17 -5.32
N SER A 259 -8.08 -13.01 -4.78
CA SER A 259 -7.13 -12.14 -4.06
C SER A 259 -6.62 -12.88 -2.82
N MET A 260 -5.38 -12.64 -2.39
CA MET A 260 -4.86 -13.21 -1.13
C MET A 260 -5.76 -12.87 0.06
N GLU A 261 -6.42 -11.70 0.00
CA GLU A 261 -7.42 -11.25 0.95
C GLU A 261 -8.66 -12.16 0.99
N GLU A 262 -9.17 -12.55 -0.17
CA GLU A 262 -10.28 -13.51 -0.28
C GLU A 262 -9.86 -14.91 0.19
N VAL A 263 -8.61 -15.33 -0.05
CA VAL A 263 -8.10 -16.63 0.43
C VAL A 263 -7.97 -16.67 1.95
N THR A 264 -7.42 -15.61 2.57
CA THR A 264 -7.35 -15.52 4.03
C THR A 264 -8.74 -15.43 4.64
N MET A 265 -9.64 -14.60 4.10
CA MET A 265 -11.01 -14.47 4.58
C MET A 265 -11.75 -15.82 4.47
N HIS A 266 -11.59 -16.52 3.36
CA HIS A 266 -12.17 -17.84 3.19
C HIS A 266 -11.61 -18.85 4.19
N ARG A 267 -10.29 -18.95 4.37
CA ARG A 267 -9.68 -19.85 5.38
C ARG A 267 -9.97 -19.45 6.82
N ALA A 268 -10.28 -18.18 7.07
CA ALA A 268 -10.69 -17.70 8.38
C ALA A 268 -12.11 -18.17 8.71
N THR A 269 -13.03 -18.14 7.74
CA THR A 269 -14.45 -18.51 7.92
C THR A 269 -14.77 -19.97 7.60
N GLU A 270 -13.89 -20.65 6.87
CA GLU A 270 -14.04 -22.06 6.48
C GLU A 270 -14.24 -22.95 7.71
N ASP A 271 -15.26 -23.79 7.62
CA ASP A 271 -15.68 -24.65 8.70
C ASP A 271 -14.63 -25.73 8.94
N SER A 272 -13.85 -25.54 10.00
CA SER A 272 -12.68 -26.35 10.30
C SER A 272 -12.43 -26.44 11.80
N ALA A 273 -11.86 -27.54 12.27
CA ALA A 273 -11.49 -27.72 13.68
C ALA A 273 -10.54 -26.61 14.19
N ARG A 274 -9.77 -26.00 13.29
CA ARG A 274 -8.92 -24.85 13.61
C ARG A 274 -9.74 -23.57 13.84
N ARG A 275 -10.80 -23.31 13.05
CA ARG A 275 -11.74 -22.20 13.29
C ARG A 275 -12.41 -22.33 14.66
N THR A 276 -13.03 -23.48 14.94
CA THR A 276 -13.71 -23.72 16.23
C THR A 276 -12.80 -23.51 17.43
N ARG A 277 -11.51 -23.88 17.33
CA ARG A 277 -10.52 -23.65 18.38
C ARG A 277 -10.17 -22.16 18.55
N ARG A 278 -10.12 -21.38 17.46
CA ARG A 278 -9.93 -19.92 17.49
C ARG A 278 -11.15 -19.23 18.09
N ASP A 279 -12.36 -19.59 17.64
CA ASP A 279 -13.63 -19.04 18.12
C ASP A 279 -13.79 -19.28 19.63
N ARG A 280 -13.55 -20.51 20.10
CA ARG A 280 -13.58 -20.83 21.53
C ARG A 280 -12.60 -19.98 22.33
N ARG A 281 -11.38 -19.76 21.81
CA ARG A 281 -10.37 -18.93 22.49
C ARG A 281 -10.80 -17.47 22.54
N ALA A 282 -11.38 -16.94 21.46
CA ALA A 282 -11.90 -15.59 21.40
C ALA A 282 -13.04 -15.41 22.41
N LEU A 283 -14.05 -16.30 22.41
CA LEU A 283 -15.16 -16.28 23.36
C LEU A 283 -14.69 -16.39 24.82
N CYS A 284 -13.75 -17.30 25.11
CA CYS A 284 -13.16 -17.39 26.45
C CYS A 284 -12.38 -16.14 26.86
N TRP A 285 -11.72 -15.46 25.92
CA TRP A 285 -11.06 -14.20 26.20
C TRP A 285 -12.07 -13.09 26.46
N THR A 286 -13.10 -12.97 25.61
CA THR A 286 -14.20 -12.00 25.76
C THR A 286 -14.88 -12.16 27.12
N LEU A 287 -15.22 -13.39 27.50
CA LEU A 287 -15.84 -13.69 28.79
C LEU A 287 -14.95 -13.33 29.99
N LYS A 288 -13.62 -13.36 29.82
CA LYS A 288 -12.66 -12.94 30.85
C LYS A 288 -12.42 -11.44 30.88
N SER A 289 -12.60 -10.75 29.76
CA SER A 289 -12.37 -9.31 29.63
C SER A 289 -13.59 -8.46 29.99
N LEU A 290 -14.79 -9.04 29.97
CA LEU A 290 -16.02 -8.38 30.37
C LEU A 290 -16.07 -8.29 31.90
N THR A 291 -15.78 -7.10 32.44
CA THR A 291 -15.74 -6.85 33.89
C THR A 291 -16.98 -6.17 34.44
N ALA A 292 -17.87 -5.65 33.58
CA ALA A 292 -19.08 -4.93 33.98
C ALA A 292 -20.37 -5.69 33.56
N GLU A 293 -21.38 -5.71 34.44
CA GLU A 293 -22.63 -6.48 34.23
C GLU A 293 -23.38 -6.09 32.95
N HIS A 294 -23.44 -4.78 32.62
CA HIS A 294 -24.11 -4.28 31.42
C HIS A 294 -23.45 -4.72 30.09
N GLU A 295 -22.18 -5.15 30.14
CA GLU A 295 -21.48 -5.69 28.97
C GLU A 295 -21.68 -7.22 28.85
N LEU A 296 -22.07 -7.88 29.95
CA LEU A 296 -22.27 -9.33 30.03
C LEU A 296 -23.65 -9.76 29.52
N GLU A 297 -24.66 -8.93 29.77
CA GLU A 297 -26.08 -9.15 29.44
C GLU A 297 -26.31 -9.52 27.95
N PRO A 298 -25.83 -8.73 26.96
CA PRO A 298 -26.00 -9.09 25.54
C PRO A 298 -25.24 -10.35 25.13
N PHE A 299 -24.17 -10.70 25.84
CA PHE A 299 -23.41 -11.92 25.56
C PHE A 299 -24.17 -13.17 26.03
N VAL A 300 -24.83 -13.10 27.18
CA VAL A 300 -25.62 -14.20 27.75
C VAL A 300 -26.91 -14.43 26.95
N GLU A 301 -27.57 -13.36 26.51
CA GLU A 301 -28.79 -13.45 25.68
C GLU A 301 -28.54 -14.08 24.30
N ALA A 302 -27.31 -14.01 23.78
CA ALA A 302 -26.94 -14.61 22.51
C ALA A 302 -26.72 -16.14 22.57
N ILE A 303 -26.44 -16.70 23.76
CA ILE A 303 -26.08 -18.12 23.92
C ILE A 303 -27.18 -19.09 23.45
N PRO A 304 -28.48 -18.90 23.81
CA PRO A 304 -29.55 -19.77 23.33
C PRO A 304 -29.65 -19.77 21.81
N GLN A 305 -29.51 -18.61 21.16
CA GLN A 305 -29.66 -18.50 19.70
C GLN A 305 -28.58 -19.25 18.91
N VAL A 306 -27.39 -19.46 19.50
CA VAL A 306 -26.26 -20.17 18.88
C VAL A 306 -26.35 -21.69 19.06
N ILE A 307 -27.03 -22.18 20.09
CA ILE A 307 -27.15 -23.62 20.38
C ILE A 307 -28.23 -24.27 19.50
N TRP A 308 -29.24 -23.49 19.07
CA TRP A 308 -30.38 -23.98 18.28
C TRP A 308 -30.30 -23.66 16.78
N SER A 309 -29.19 -23.07 16.30
CA SER A 309 -28.89 -22.78 14.89
C SER A 309 -27.93 -23.79 14.28
#